data_AF-A0A353J918-F1
#
_entry.id   AF-A0A353J918-F1
#
_cell.length_a   1.000
_cell.length_b   1.000
_cell.length_c   1.000
_cell.angle_alpha   90.00
_cell.angle_beta   90.00
_cell.angle_gamma   90.00
#
_symmetry.space_group_name_H-M   'P 1'
#
loop_
_entity.id
_entity.type
_entity.pdbx_description
1 polymer ?
#
loop_
_entity_poly.entity_id
_entity_poly.type
_entity_poly.pdbx_seq_one_letter_code
_entity_poly.pdbx_strand_id
1 'polypeptide(L)'
;MRKRKMLKQTKVYLGVNHYLLGRNKIGRRYWLREPQFVKGRDEKSSHWDYLNMVILGRPEGYPDYYSQGLFTQTEFRKTMEATPLTEEELDELYDYISTYNKLRQVSLLFEQGYSDITEKAKIDDVQNKYSAAYINDRLIPQVIGRIRRLLSK
;
A
#
# COMPACT_ATOMS: atom_id res chain seq x y z
N MET A 1 30.90 -1.87 16.87
CA MET A 1 29.83 -2.88 16.66
C MET A 1 29.47 -2.93 15.17
N ARG A 2 29.64 -4.08 14.49
CA ARG A 2 29.11 -4.25 13.13
C ARG A 2 27.57 -4.29 13.20
N LYS A 3 26.88 -3.33 12.57
CA LYS A 3 25.41 -3.37 12.43
C LYS A 3 25.06 -4.64 11.62
N ARG A 4 24.37 -5.60 12.24
CA ARG A 4 23.92 -6.82 11.58
C ARG A 4 22.92 -6.42 10.47
N LYS A 5 23.20 -6.81 9.22
CA LYS A 5 22.31 -6.52 8.07
C LYS A 5 20.94 -7.15 8.34
N MET A 6 19.88 -6.38 8.14
CA MET A 6 18.52 -6.91 8.22
C MET A 6 18.23 -7.77 6.99
N LEU A 7 17.45 -8.84 7.19
CA LEU A 7 16.98 -9.69 6.11
C LEU A 7 15.52 -9.34 5.81
N LYS A 8 15.11 -9.48 4.56
CA LYS A 8 13.69 -9.38 4.16
C LYS A 8 12.89 -10.45 4.91
N GLN A 9 11.68 -10.09 5.31
CA GLN A 9 10.80 -10.97 6.08
C GLN A 9 9.37 -10.77 5.61
N THR A 10 8.64 -11.87 5.51
CA THR A 10 7.21 -11.88 5.27
C THR A 10 6.50 -12.53 6.45
N LYS A 11 5.40 -11.94 6.89
CA LYS A 11 4.50 -12.50 7.88
C LYS A 11 3.10 -12.56 7.30
N VAL A 12 2.33 -13.57 7.68
CA VAL A 12 0.89 -13.62 7.41
C VAL A 12 0.17 -13.24 8.69
N TYR A 13 -0.69 -12.23 8.62
CA TYR A 13 -1.52 -11.78 9.74
C TYR A 13 -2.93 -11.52 9.23
N LEU A 14 -3.94 -12.13 9.86
CA LEU A 14 -5.34 -12.12 9.42
C LEU A 14 -5.52 -12.55 7.95
N GLY A 15 -4.73 -13.53 7.50
CA GLY A 15 -4.75 -14.00 6.11
C GLY A 15 -4.10 -13.04 5.10
N VAL A 16 -3.43 -11.98 5.55
CA VAL A 16 -2.80 -10.96 4.69
C VAL A 16 -1.29 -10.97 4.85
N ASN A 17 -0.57 -10.89 3.72
CA ASN A 17 0.87 -10.76 3.72
C ASN A 17 1.32 -9.39 4.26
N HIS A 18 2.37 -9.41 5.06
CA HIS A 18 3.02 -8.26 5.64
C HIS A 18 4.53 -8.36 5.40
N TYR A 19 5.10 -7.36 4.75
CA TYR A 19 6.49 -7.36 4.34
C TYR A 19 7.31 -6.39 5.19
N LEU A 20 8.42 -6.84 5.78
CA LEU A 20 9.26 -6.00 6.62
C LEU A 20 9.95 -4.92 5.78
N LEU A 21 9.62 -3.67 6.06
CA LEU A 21 10.25 -2.52 5.41
C LEU A 21 11.51 -2.07 6.16
N GLY A 22 11.50 -2.15 7.49
CA GLY A 22 12.65 -1.74 8.29
C GLY A 22 12.30 -1.53 9.76
N ARG A 23 13.19 -0.85 10.47
CA ARG A 23 12.98 -0.38 11.84
C ARG A 23 13.40 1.07 12.02
N ASN A 24 12.77 1.76 12.97
CA ASN A 24 13.19 3.10 13.38
C ASN A 24 14.24 3.07 14.51
N LYS A 25 14.62 4.27 14.98
CA LYS A 25 15.61 4.51 16.03
C LYS A 25 15.34 3.81 17.36
N ILE A 26 14.07 3.62 17.70
CA ILE A 26 13.65 2.94 18.94
C ILE A 26 13.42 1.44 18.73
N GLY A 27 13.77 0.90 17.55
CA GLY A 27 13.69 -0.53 17.25
C GLY A 27 12.32 -1.04 16.81
N ARG A 28 11.31 -0.17 16.65
CA ARG A 28 9.98 -0.58 16.14
C ARG A 28 10.08 -0.97 14.68
N ARG A 29 9.46 -2.09 14.31
CA ARG A 29 9.46 -2.62 12.94
C ARG A 29 8.26 -2.11 12.16
N TYR A 30 8.52 -1.61 10.95
CA TYR A 30 7.50 -1.20 10.00
C TYR A 30 7.30 -2.30 8.98
N TRP A 31 6.04 -2.61 8.72
CA TRP A 31 5.63 -3.63 7.76
C TRP A 31 4.72 -2.99 6.73
N LEU A 32 4.82 -3.45 5.49
CA LEU A 32 3.85 -3.13 4.45
C LEU A 32 2.80 -4.21 4.41
N ARG A 33 1.54 -3.86 4.68
CA ARG A 33 0.42 -4.77 4.48
C ARG A 33 0.08 -4.82 2.99
N GLU A 34 0.02 -6.03 2.44
CA GLU A 34 -0.44 -6.26 1.08
C GLU A 34 -1.91 -5.83 0.95
N PRO A 35 -2.27 -5.06 -0.08
CA PRO A 35 -3.65 -4.66 -0.25
C PRO A 35 -4.52 -5.84 -0.66
N GLN A 36 -5.80 -5.76 -0.31
CA GLN A 36 -6.82 -6.75 -0.63
C GLN A 36 -7.91 -6.11 -1.48
N PHE A 37 -8.46 -6.91 -2.41
CA PHE A 37 -9.67 -6.53 -3.13
C PHE A 37 -10.86 -6.70 -2.20
N VAL A 38 -11.51 -5.60 -1.84
CA VAL A 38 -12.70 -5.56 -1.02
C VAL A 38 -13.89 -5.60 -1.95
N LYS A 39 -14.69 -6.67 -1.87
CA LYS A 39 -15.97 -6.72 -2.57
C LYS A 39 -17.01 -5.90 -1.82
N GLY A 40 -17.64 -4.99 -2.53
CA GLY A 40 -18.76 -4.20 -2.05
C GLY A 40 -19.96 -5.07 -1.69
N ARG A 41 -20.85 -4.56 -0.81
CA ARG A 41 -22.13 -5.24 -0.51
C ARG A 41 -23.07 -5.18 -1.71
N ASP A 42 -22.94 -4.14 -2.53
CA ASP A 42 -23.39 -4.08 -3.91
C ASP A 42 -22.16 -4.14 -4.82
N GLU A 43 -22.27 -4.72 -6.02
CA GLU A 43 -21.15 -4.83 -6.98
C GLU A 43 -20.54 -3.46 -7.38
N LYS A 44 -21.17 -2.36 -6.95
CA LYS A 44 -20.81 -0.95 -7.18
C LYS A 44 -19.82 -0.36 -6.16
N SER A 45 -19.40 -1.14 -5.16
CA SER A 45 -18.45 -0.68 -4.14
C SER A 45 -17.21 -1.57 -4.04
N SER A 46 -16.90 -2.34 -5.09
CA SER A 46 -15.75 -3.24 -5.08
C SER A 46 -14.47 -2.53 -5.46
N HIS A 47 -13.52 -2.45 -4.54
CA HIS A 47 -12.29 -1.68 -4.72
C HIS A 47 -11.11 -2.33 -4.01
N TRP A 48 -9.90 -2.00 -4.45
CA TRP A 48 -8.70 -2.35 -3.72
C TRP A 48 -8.56 -1.45 -2.48
N ASP A 49 -8.30 -2.04 -1.31
CA ASP A 49 -8.06 -1.28 -0.08
C ASP A 49 -6.74 -0.49 -0.13
N TYR A 50 -6.43 0.27 0.92
CA TYR A 50 -5.20 1.04 0.95
C TYR A 50 -3.99 0.13 1.19
N LEU A 51 -2.92 0.42 0.46
CA LEU A 51 -1.61 -0.11 0.80
C LEU A 51 -1.10 0.64 2.03
N ASN A 52 -0.95 -0.06 3.14
CA ASN A 52 -0.74 0.55 4.45
C ASN A 52 0.61 0.16 5.06
N MET A 53 1.29 1.14 5.64
CA MET A 53 2.39 0.88 6.56
C MET A 53 1.82 0.62 7.95
N VAL A 54 2.25 -0.47 8.58
CA VAL A 54 1.78 -0.88 9.90
C VAL A 54 2.94 -1.20 10.82
N ILE A 55 2.77 -0.91 12.10
CA ILE A 55 3.66 -1.41 13.16
C ILE A 55 2.98 -2.61 13.80
N LEU A 56 3.50 -3.80 13.52
CA LEU A 56 3.04 -5.03 14.16
C LEU A 56 3.74 -5.16 15.52
N GLY A 57 3.06 -4.82 16.62
CA GLY A 57 3.73 -4.86 17.92
C GLY A 57 2.96 -4.48 19.19
N ARG A 58 1.64 -4.33 19.20
CA ARG A 58 0.90 -4.19 20.47
C ARG A 58 0.46 -5.57 20.99
N PRO A 59 0.54 -5.83 22.31
CA PRO A 59 -0.04 -7.02 22.94
C PRO A 59 -1.54 -7.19 22.67
N GLU A 60 -2.23 -6.09 22.36
CA GLU A 60 -3.68 -6.01 22.17
C GLU A 60 -4.13 -6.33 20.73
N GLY A 61 -3.22 -6.73 19.84
CA GLY A 61 -3.58 -7.29 18.53
C GLY A 61 -4.02 -6.30 17.46
N TYR A 62 -4.15 -5.00 17.73
CA TYR A 62 -4.48 -4.02 16.70
C TYR A 62 -3.22 -3.40 16.05
N PRO A 63 -3.05 -3.49 14.72
CA PRO A 63 -2.01 -2.76 14.01
C PRO A 63 -2.30 -1.25 14.04
N ASP A 64 -1.30 -0.45 14.42
CA ASP A 64 -1.34 1.00 14.20
C ASP A 64 -1.16 1.25 12.70
N TYR A 65 -2.24 1.62 12.01
CA TYR A 65 -2.24 1.92 10.57
C TYR A 65 -1.77 3.34 10.30
N TYR A 66 -0.74 3.48 9.48
CA TYR A 66 -0.36 4.75 8.87
C TYR A 66 -0.83 4.73 7.43
N SER A 67 -1.79 5.59 7.08
CA SER A 67 -2.22 5.74 5.69
C SER A 67 -1.12 6.47 4.91
N GLN A 68 -0.74 5.89 3.76
CA GLN A 68 0.34 6.33 2.90
C GLN A 68 0.06 7.66 2.16
N GLY A 69 -1.05 8.35 2.46
CA GLY A 69 -1.41 9.59 1.79
C GLY A 69 -0.45 10.77 2.04
N LEU A 70 0.54 10.64 2.92
CA LEU A 70 1.27 11.79 3.48
C LEU A 70 2.80 11.63 3.54
N PHE A 71 3.41 10.57 3.03
CA PHE A 71 4.87 10.46 3.04
C PHE A 71 5.47 10.93 1.70
N THR A 72 6.29 11.97 1.75
CA THR A 72 7.27 12.24 0.69
C THR A 72 8.29 11.10 0.63
N GLN A 73 8.95 10.91 -0.52
CA GLN A 73 10.06 9.95 -0.67
C GLN A 73 11.13 10.12 0.42
N THR A 74 11.42 11.38 0.77
CA THR A 74 12.36 11.73 1.85
C THR A 74 11.88 11.22 3.21
N GLU A 75 10.61 11.41 3.55
CA GLU A 75 10.06 10.93 4.82
C GLU A 75 9.95 9.40 4.85
N PHE A 76 9.60 8.79 3.71
CA PHE A 76 9.58 7.34 3.55
C PHE A 76 10.96 6.74 3.88
N ARG A 77 12.03 7.30 3.33
CA ARG A 77 13.42 6.90 3.64
C ARG A 77 13.78 7.15 5.10
N LYS A 78 13.51 8.35 5.61
CA LYS A 78 13.84 8.75 7.00
C LYS A 78 13.14 7.89 8.05
N THR A 79 11.98 7.32 7.72
CA THR A 79 11.22 6.48 8.65
C THR A 79 11.97 5.19 9.00
N MET A 80 12.84 4.69 8.11
CA MET A 80 13.53 3.41 8.27
C MET A 80 15.04 3.64 8.49
N GLU A 81 15.47 3.69 9.76
CA GLU A 81 16.90 3.83 10.08
C GLU A 81 17.71 2.56 9.76
N ALA A 82 17.06 1.40 9.76
CA ALA A 82 17.62 0.19 9.19
C ALA A 82 16.56 -0.54 8.39
N THR A 83 16.89 -0.85 7.14
CA THR A 83 16.04 -1.57 6.20
C THR A 83 16.79 -2.78 5.65
N PRO A 84 16.10 -3.88 5.27
CA PRO A 84 16.71 -4.94 4.49
C PRO A 84 16.85 -4.59 3.00
N LEU A 85 16.29 -3.46 2.55
CA LEU A 85 16.28 -3.00 1.16
C LEU A 85 17.56 -2.21 0.83
N THR A 86 17.98 -2.24 -0.43
CA THR A 86 18.98 -1.29 -0.95
C THR A 86 18.35 0.09 -1.20
N GLU A 87 19.19 1.09 -1.50
CA GLU A 87 18.70 2.44 -1.81
C GLU A 87 17.85 2.47 -3.09
N GLU A 88 18.22 1.65 -4.08
CA GLU A 88 17.49 1.47 -5.35
C GLU A 88 16.17 0.73 -5.11
N GLU A 89 16.17 -0.33 -4.29
CA GLU A 89 14.94 -1.03 -3.92
C GLU A 89 13.97 -0.13 -3.14
N LEU A 90 14.47 0.81 -2.33
CA LEU A 90 13.64 1.81 -1.67
C LEU A 90 12.98 2.78 -2.67
N ASP A 91 13.70 3.20 -3.71
CA ASP A 91 13.14 4.04 -4.78
C ASP A 91 12.08 3.30 -5.57
N GLU A 92 12.40 2.09 -6.03
CA GLU A 92 11.43 1.25 -6.74
C GLU A 92 10.17 1.00 -5.91
N LEU A 93 10.34 0.71 -4.61
CA LEU A 93 9.22 0.51 -3.71
C LEU A 93 8.36 1.77 -3.61
N TYR A 94 8.95 2.93 -3.41
CA TYR A 94 8.23 4.19 -3.33
C TYR A 94 7.44 4.47 -4.62
N ASP A 95 8.06 4.27 -5.78
CA ASP A 95 7.42 4.45 -7.07
C ASP A 95 6.24 3.49 -7.29
N TYR A 96 6.39 2.22 -6.91
CA TYR A 96 5.30 1.25 -6.99
C TYR A 96 4.14 1.62 -6.06
N ILE A 97 4.43 2.06 -4.84
CA ILE A 97 3.41 2.48 -3.88
C ILE A 97 2.66 3.73 -4.38
N SER A 98 3.40 4.73 -4.87
CA SER A 98 2.83 5.95 -5.45
C SER A 98 1.94 5.62 -6.66
N THR A 99 2.43 4.75 -7.55
CA THR A 99 1.67 4.29 -8.71
C THR A 99 0.40 3.54 -8.31
N TYR A 100 0.49 2.62 -7.34
CA TYR A 100 -0.66 1.90 -6.78
C TYR A 100 -1.74 2.87 -6.27
N ASN A 101 -1.35 3.84 -5.44
CA ASN A 101 -2.28 4.79 -4.84
C ASN A 101 -2.98 5.65 -5.90
N LYS A 102 -2.25 6.10 -6.93
CA LYS A 102 -2.83 6.84 -8.06
C LYS A 102 -3.82 5.99 -8.86
N LEU A 103 -3.45 4.76 -9.20
CA LEU A 103 -4.34 3.84 -9.92
C LEU A 103 -5.62 3.58 -9.13
N ARG A 104 -5.51 3.33 -7.82
CA ARG A 104 -6.66 3.15 -6.94
C ARG A 104 -7.58 4.39 -6.94
N GLN A 105 -7.02 5.59 -6.77
CA GLN A 105 -7.80 6.83 -6.78
C GLN A 105 -8.51 7.07 -8.11
N VAL A 106 -7.82 6.88 -9.24
CA VAL A 106 -8.40 7.03 -10.58
C VAL A 106 -9.51 5.99 -10.81
N SER A 107 -9.31 4.76 -10.36
CA SER A 107 -10.32 3.71 -10.45
C SER A 107 -11.59 4.07 -9.68
N LEU A 108 -11.45 4.54 -8.44
CA LEU A 108 -12.58 5.01 -7.62
C LEU A 108 -13.30 6.19 -8.27
N LEU A 109 -12.55 7.15 -8.81
CA LEU A 109 -13.13 8.29 -9.53
C LEU A 109 -13.93 7.83 -10.75
N PHE A 110 -13.44 6.86 -11.53
CA PHE A 110 -14.18 6.28 -12.66
C PHE A 110 -15.38 5.44 -12.23
N GLU A 111 -15.33 4.79 -11.07
CA GLU A 111 -16.44 3.99 -10.57
C GLU A 111 -17.58 4.86 -10.02
N GLN A 112 -17.23 5.90 -9.26
CA GLN A 112 -18.18 6.68 -8.47
C GLN A 112 -18.49 8.05 -9.07
N GLY A 113 -17.58 8.63 -9.85
CA GLY A 113 -17.71 9.99 -10.39
C GLY A 113 -17.35 11.10 -9.38
N TYR A 114 -16.82 10.74 -8.20
CA TYR A 114 -16.37 11.64 -7.15
C TYR A 114 -15.24 10.99 -6.33
N SER A 115 -14.62 11.76 -5.43
CA SER A 115 -13.62 11.22 -4.50
C SER A 115 -14.26 10.40 -3.38
N ASP A 116 -13.49 9.56 -2.71
CA ASP A 116 -13.91 8.79 -1.53
C ASP A 116 -14.25 9.65 -0.29
N ILE A 117 -14.22 10.99 -0.42
CA ILE A 117 -14.42 11.95 0.67
C ILE A 117 -15.84 12.53 0.67
N THR A 118 -16.39 12.92 -0.48
CA THR A 118 -17.72 13.55 -0.56
C THR A 118 -18.39 13.42 -1.93
N GLU A 119 -19.70 13.18 -1.90
CA GLU A 119 -20.58 13.16 -3.09
C GLU A 119 -20.89 14.55 -3.65
N LYS A 120 -20.55 15.63 -2.93
CA LYS A 120 -20.87 17.01 -3.35
C LYS A 120 -20.25 17.41 -4.69
N ALA A 121 -19.12 16.78 -5.05
CA ALA A 121 -18.38 17.05 -6.27
C ALA A 121 -18.61 15.97 -7.34
N LYS A 122 -19.77 15.29 -7.34
CA LYS A 122 -20.09 14.25 -8.30
C LYS A 122 -20.20 14.80 -9.72
N ILE A 123 -19.47 14.16 -10.63
CA ILE A 123 -19.47 14.44 -12.07
C ILE A 123 -19.76 13.11 -12.78
N ASP A 124 -21.01 12.94 -13.22
CA ASP A 124 -21.44 11.69 -13.86
C ASP A 124 -20.68 11.42 -15.17
N ASP A 125 -20.28 12.46 -15.91
CA ASP A 125 -19.50 12.35 -17.15
C ASP A 125 -18.12 11.72 -16.96
N VAL A 126 -17.59 11.74 -15.73
CA VAL A 126 -16.32 11.09 -15.41
C VAL A 126 -16.51 9.60 -15.18
N GLN A 127 -17.73 9.12 -14.89
CA GLN A 127 -17.96 7.70 -14.63
C GLN A 127 -17.66 6.85 -15.86
N ASN A 128 -16.78 5.86 -15.69
CA ASN A 128 -16.39 4.93 -16.74
C ASN A 128 -16.07 3.56 -16.15
N LYS A 129 -17.10 2.70 -16.09
CA LYS A 129 -16.98 1.35 -15.53
C LYS A 129 -15.96 0.48 -16.24
N TYR A 130 -15.80 0.64 -17.56
CA TYR A 130 -14.81 -0.12 -18.32
C TYR A 130 -13.38 0.26 -17.90
N SER A 131 -13.10 1.56 -17.79
CA SER A 131 -11.80 2.05 -17.31
C SER A 131 -11.51 1.64 -15.86
N ALA A 132 -12.51 1.72 -14.97
CA ALA A 132 -12.39 1.26 -13.60
C ALA A 132 -12.06 -0.25 -13.54
N ALA A 133 -12.80 -1.08 -14.27
CA ALA A 133 -12.56 -2.52 -14.35
C ALA A 133 -11.16 -2.84 -14.91
N TYR A 134 -10.73 -2.15 -15.99
CA TYR A 134 -9.39 -2.33 -16.54
C TYR A 134 -8.29 -2.03 -15.50
N ILE A 135 -8.44 -0.95 -14.74
CA ILE A 135 -7.47 -0.60 -13.69
C ILE A 135 -7.48 -1.65 -12.57
N ASN A 136 -8.65 -2.01 -12.05
CA ASN A 136 -8.81 -2.94 -10.94
C ASN A 136 -8.39 -4.37 -11.27
N ASP A 137 -8.72 -4.86 -12.46
CA ASP A 137 -8.54 -6.27 -12.84
C ASP A 137 -7.21 -6.53 -13.54
N ARG A 138 -6.59 -5.49 -14.14
CA ARG A 138 -5.37 -5.64 -14.93
C ARG A 138 -4.18 -4.87 -14.37
N LEU A 139 -4.33 -3.59 -14.04
CA LEU A 139 -3.19 -2.74 -13.71
C LEU A 139 -2.74 -2.86 -12.26
N ILE A 140 -3.68 -2.75 -11.31
CA ILE A 140 -3.37 -2.86 -9.88
C ILE A 140 -2.71 -4.21 -9.53
N PRO A 141 -3.21 -5.37 -9.99
CA PRO A 141 -2.57 -6.67 -9.72
C PRO A 141 -1.12 -6.75 -10.21
N GLN A 142 -0.79 -6.09 -11.33
CA GLN A 142 0.59 -6.04 -11.83
C GLN A 142 1.52 -5.26 -10.90
N VAL A 143 1.06 -4.12 -10.37
CA VAL A 143 1.83 -3.31 -9.41
C VAL A 143 2.02 -4.08 -8.10
N ILE A 144 0.97 -4.71 -7.57
CA ILE A 144 1.06 -5.58 -6.39
C ILE A 144 2.08 -6.71 -6.62
N GLY A 145 2.05 -7.34 -7.79
CA GLY A 145 3.01 -8.39 -8.15
C GLY A 145 4.46 -7.89 -8.19
N ARG A 146 4.71 -6.64 -8.62
CA ARG A 146 6.04 -6.01 -8.58
C ARG A 146 6.50 -5.77 -7.14
N ILE A 147 5.64 -5.21 -6.29
CA ILE A 147 5.90 -5.00 -4.87
C ILE A 147 6.23 -6.33 -4.18
N ARG A 148 5.42 -7.37 -4.41
CA ARG A 148 5.64 -8.71 -3.83
C ARG A 148 7.03 -9.26 -4.19
N ARG A 149 7.41 -9.18 -5.48
CA ARG A 149 8.72 -9.65 -5.93
C ARG A 149 9.87 -8.86 -5.30
N LEU A 150 9.74 -7.55 -5.19
CA LEU A 150 10.74 -6.68 -4.58
C LEU A 150 10.95 -7.04 -3.10
N LEU A 151 9.86 -7.28 -2.37
CA LEU A 151 9.90 -7.46 -0.92
C LEU A 151 10.11 -8.91 -0.44
N SER A 152 9.95 -9.90 -1.33
CA SER A 152 10.05 -11.33 -0.97
C SER A 152 11.33 -12.02 -1.46
N LYS A 153 12.12 -11.38 -2.33
CA LYS A 153 13.42 -11.89 -2.82
C LYS A 153 14.54 -11.52 -1.86
#